data_AF-A0A7J4GV69-F1
#
_entry.id   AF-A0A7J4GV69-F1
#
_cell.length_a   1.000
_cell.length_b   1.000
_cell.length_c   1.000
_cell.angle_alpha   90.00
_cell.angle_beta   90.00
_cell.angle_gamma   90.00
#
_symmetry.space_group_name_H-M   'P 1'
#
loop_
_entity.id
_entity.type
_entity.pdbx_description
1 polymer ?
#
loop_
_entity_poly.entity_id
_entity_poly.type
_entity_poly.pdbx_seq_one_letter_code
_entity_poly.pdbx_strand_id
1 'polypeptide(L)'
;MASKIPLGINWLDLLTFAAAKDPELAPHSYLMYLLSWTFLVGLFVLFIFPVIGNTLGFIIITLMIILFVGAIWYFHNNQIFAD
;
A
#
# COMPACT_ATOMS: atom_id res chain seq x y z
N MET A 1 25.83 29.99 12.14
CA MET A 1 25.25 29.71 10.81
C MET A 1 25.76 28.35 10.36
N ALA A 2 24.98 27.29 10.57
CA ALA A 2 25.28 25.96 10.06
C ALA A 2 24.43 25.73 8.81
N SER A 3 25.10 25.50 7.69
CA SER A 3 24.54 25.21 6.37
C SER A 3 23.56 24.03 6.46
N LYS A 4 22.27 24.28 6.16
CA LYS A 4 21.28 23.22 5.94
C LYS A 4 21.53 22.64 4.55
N ILE A 5 22.25 21.53 4.51
CA ILE A 5 22.34 20.67 3.33
C ILE A 5 20.91 20.19 3.03
N PRO A 6 20.34 20.41 1.83
CA PRO A 6 19.08 19.82 1.45
C PRO A 6 19.37 18.35 1.14
N LEU A 7 19.34 17.52 2.17
CA LEU A 7 19.38 16.08 1.99
C LEU A 7 18.09 15.68 1.28
N GLY A 8 18.24 15.25 0.03
CA GLY A 8 17.16 14.78 -0.81
C GLY A 8 16.30 13.74 -0.10
N ILE A 9 15.03 13.70 -0.50
CA ILE A 9 13.97 12.82 0.01
C ILE A 9 14.55 11.50 0.53
N ASN A 10 14.43 11.27 1.84
CA ASN A 10 14.75 9.99 2.45
C ASN A 10 13.70 8.96 2.01
N TRP A 11 14.03 8.18 0.98
CA TRP A 11 13.18 7.10 0.47
C TRP A 11 12.78 6.06 1.54
N LEU A 12 13.55 5.96 2.63
CA LEU A 12 13.25 5.12 3.80
C LEU A 12 12.19 5.75 4.71
N ASP A 13 12.12 7.07 4.82
CA ASP A 13 11.08 7.75 5.61
C ASP A 13 9.71 7.63 4.91
N LEU A 14 9.69 7.61 3.58
CA LEU A 14 8.49 7.34 2.75
C LEU A 14 7.79 5.99 3.03
N LEU A 15 8.52 5.02 3.60
CA LEU A 15 7.99 3.70 3.97
C LEU A 15 7.43 3.67 5.40
N THR A 16 7.56 4.76 6.17
CA THR A 16 7.10 4.83 7.56
C THR A 16 5.72 5.48 7.68
N PHE A 17 4.93 5.06 8.67
CA PHE A 17 3.62 5.65 9.00
C PHE A 17 3.68 7.16 9.29
N ALA A 18 4.86 7.71 9.58
CA ALA A 18 5.08 9.14 9.79
C ALA A 18 4.96 9.96 8.50
N ALA A 19 5.45 9.43 7.36
CA ALA A 19 5.33 10.10 6.05
C ALA A 19 3.90 10.09 5.50
N ALA A 20 3.03 9.19 5.96
CA ALA A 20 1.62 9.19 5.55
C ALA A 20 0.83 10.37 6.14
N LYS A 21 1.27 10.89 7.30
CA LYS A 21 0.68 12.06 7.97
C LYS A 21 1.22 13.41 7.48
N ASP A 22 2.29 13.41 6.68
CA ASP A 22 2.77 14.63 6.03
C ASP A 22 1.89 14.94 4.81
N PRO A 23 1.24 16.14 4.74
CA PRO A 23 0.30 16.48 3.68
C PRO A 23 0.88 16.39 2.26
N GLU A 24 2.19 16.64 2.10
CA GLU A 24 2.86 16.56 0.79
C GLU A 24 3.13 15.11 0.33
N LEU A 25 3.20 14.15 1.27
CA LEU A 25 3.58 12.76 1.02
C LEU A 25 2.39 11.79 1.12
N ALA A 26 1.22 12.26 1.58
CA ALA A 26 -0.02 11.50 1.64
C ALA A 26 -0.45 10.87 0.28
N PRO A 27 -0.40 11.58 -0.87
CA PRO A 27 -0.76 10.97 -2.16
C PRO A 27 0.24 9.89 -2.62
N HIS A 28 1.52 10.09 -2.31
CA HIS A 28 2.61 9.19 -2.72
C HIS A 28 2.61 7.90 -1.91
N SER A 29 2.33 7.99 -0.61
CA SER A 29 2.17 6.82 0.27
C SER A 29 0.94 5.99 -0.10
N TYR A 30 -0.18 6.63 -0.45
CA TYR A 30 -1.36 5.92 -0.97
C TYR A 30 -1.06 5.21 -2.29
N LEU A 31 -0.37 5.87 -3.23
CA LEU A 31 0.05 5.26 -4.49
C LEU A 31 0.97 4.05 -4.27
N MET A 32 1.93 4.13 -3.35
CA MET A 32 2.78 2.98 -2.99
C MET A 32 1.98 1.82 -2.41
N TYR A 33 0.99 2.10 -1.56
CA TYR A 33 0.11 1.07 -1.02
C TYR A 33 -0.65 0.35 -2.13
N LEU A 34 -1.26 1.11 -3.04
CA LEU A 34 -1.95 0.57 -4.21
C LEU A 34 -1.00 -0.29 -5.04
N LEU A 35 0.16 0.24 -5.47
CA LEU A 35 1.14 -0.50 -6.28
C LEU A 35 1.59 -1.81 -5.61
N SER A 36 1.89 -1.75 -4.31
CA SER A 36 2.34 -2.91 -3.54
C SER A 36 1.26 -3.99 -3.51
N TRP A 37 0.00 -3.58 -3.33
CA TRP A 37 -1.14 -4.50 -3.32
C TRP A 37 -1.40 -5.09 -4.71
N THR A 38 -1.38 -4.28 -5.77
CA THR A 38 -1.56 -4.78 -7.14
C THR A 38 -0.45 -5.74 -7.54
N PHE A 39 0.79 -5.48 -7.11
CA PHE A 39 1.92 -6.37 -7.34
C PHE A 39 1.70 -7.73 -6.63
N LEU A 40 1.27 -7.72 -5.37
CA LEU A 40 1.00 -8.94 -4.60
C LEU A 40 -0.15 -9.76 -5.22
N VAL A 41 -1.28 -9.10 -5.53
CA VAL A 41 -2.42 -9.75 -6.21
C VAL A 41 -1.99 -10.26 -7.60
N GLY A 42 -1.24 -9.48 -8.36
CA GLY A 42 -0.74 -9.87 -9.67
C GLY A 42 0.16 -11.11 -9.60
N LEU A 43 1.11 -11.16 -8.65
CA LEU A 43 1.93 -12.35 -8.41
C LEU A 43 1.06 -13.58 -8.07
N PHE A 44 0.07 -13.41 -7.20
CA PHE A 44 -0.83 -14.49 -6.85
C PHE A 44 -1.61 -15.01 -8.07
N VAL A 45 -2.21 -14.12 -8.86
CA VAL A 45 -3.02 -14.49 -10.03
C VAL A 45 -2.16 -15.15 -11.11
N LEU A 46 -0.95 -14.66 -11.36
CA LEU A 46 -0.11 -15.17 -12.44
C LEU A 46 0.58 -16.49 -12.10
N PHE A 47 1.03 -16.67 -10.85
CA PHE A 47 1.88 -17.81 -10.49
C PHE A 47 1.16 -18.84 -9.61
N ILE A 48 0.29 -18.40 -8.71
CA ILE A 48 -0.33 -19.29 -7.73
C ILE A 48 -1.67 -19.80 -8.24
N PHE A 49 -2.56 -18.91 -8.70
CA PHE A 49 -3.89 -19.26 -9.19
C PHE A 49 -3.93 -20.47 -10.18
N PRO A 50 -3.04 -20.59 -11.18
CA PRO A 50 -3.06 -21.74 -12.09
C PRO A 50 -2.70 -23.08 -11.42
N VAL A 51 -2.09 -23.08 -10.23
CA VAL A 51 -1.59 -24.28 -9.54
C VAL A 51 -2.60 -24.85 -8.53
N ILE A 52 -3.35 -24.00 -7.84
CA ILE A 52 -4.24 -24.38 -6.72
C ILE A 52 -5.68 -24.70 -7.12
N GLY A 53 -6.04 -24.51 -8.39
CA GLY A 53 -7.37 -24.79 -8.93
C GLY A 53 -8.40 -23.69 -8.66
N ASN A 54 -9.40 -23.61 -9.54
CA ASN A 54 -10.31 -22.47 -9.64
C ASN A 54 -11.07 -22.15 -8.34
N THR A 55 -11.64 -23.16 -7.67
CA THR A 55 -12.47 -22.94 -6.46
C THR A 55 -11.67 -22.30 -5.33
N LEU A 56 -10.47 -22.83 -5.03
CA LEU A 56 -9.60 -22.27 -3.99
C LEU A 56 -9.04 -20.91 -4.40
N GLY A 57 -8.67 -20.75 -5.67
CA GLY A 57 -8.24 -19.47 -6.23
C GLY A 57 -9.28 -18.37 -6.03
N PHE A 58 -10.55 -18.64 -6.33
CA PHE A 58 -11.63 -17.66 -6.15
C PHE A 58 -11.90 -17.32 -4.68
N ILE A 59 -11.82 -18.28 -3.77
CA ILE A 59 -11.95 -18.03 -2.33
C ILE A 59 -10.85 -17.08 -1.87
N ILE A 60 -9.60 -17.33 -2.26
CA ILE A 60 -8.46 -16.49 -1.87
C ILE A 60 -8.59 -15.09 -2.46
N ILE A 61 -8.91 -14.96 -3.75
CA ILE A 61 -9.13 -13.64 -4.37
C ILE A 61 -10.24 -12.87 -3.63
N THR A 62 -11.33 -13.54 -3.28
CA THR A 62 -12.43 -12.91 -2.53
C THR A 62 -11.96 -12.39 -1.18
N LEU A 63 -11.19 -13.20 -0.44
CA LEU A 63 -10.59 -12.79 0.83
C LEU A 63 -9.62 -11.61 0.66
N MET A 64 -8.80 -11.62 -0.40
CA MET A 64 -7.88 -10.52 -0.70
C MET A 64 -8.63 -9.22 -0.99
N ILE A 65 -9.75 -9.27 -1.73
CA ILE A 65 -10.57 -8.09 -1.98
C ILE A 65 -11.16 -7.54 -0.68
N ILE A 66 -11.69 -8.41 0.18
CA ILE A 66 -12.25 -8.00 1.48
C ILE A 66 -11.16 -7.33 2.35
N LEU A 67 -9.96 -7.92 2.41
CA LEU A 67 -8.82 -7.34 3.13
C LEU A 67 -8.42 -5.98 2.56
N PHE A 68 -8.39 -5.84 1.24
CA PHE A 68 -8.06 -4.58 0.58
C PHE A 68 -9.06 -3.48 0.93
N VAL A 69 -10.36 -3.75 0.75
CA VAL A 69 -11.42 -2.78 1.08
C VAL A 69 -11.39 -2.42 2.57
N GLY A 70 -11.18 -3.42 3.44
CA GLY A 70 -11.02 -3.21 4.88
C GLY A 70 -9.83 -2.31 5.23
N ALA A 71 -8.70 -2.46 4.54
CA ALA A 71 -7.54 -1.60 4.74
C ALA A 71 -7.79 -0.16 4.29
N ILE A 72 -8.46 0.04 3.14
CA ILE A 72 -8.86 1.38 2.68
C ILE A 72 -9.81 2.03 3.69
N TRP A 73 -10.80 1.28 4.18
CA TRP A 73 -11.72 1.77 5.21
C TRP A 73 -10.99 2.13 6.51
N TYR A 74 -10.03 1.30 6.95
CA TYR A 74 -9.19 1.56 8.11
C TYR A 74 -8.32 2.82 7.93
N PHE A 75 -7.74 3.03 6.75
CA PHE A 75 -6.94 4.23 6.45
C PHE A 75 -7.78 5.50 6.48
N HIS A 76 -8.99 5.44 5.94
CA HIS A 76 -9.94 6.55 5.98
C HIS A 76 -10.37 6.85 7.42
N ASN A 77 -10.77 5.84 8.20
CA ASN A 77 -11.27 6.05 9.56
C ASN A 77 -10.21 6.55 10.55
N ASN A 78 -8.93 6.21 10.33
CA ASN A 78 -7.83 6.67 11.18
C ASN A 78 -7.13 7.93 10.67
N GLN A 79 -7.67 8.60 9.63
CA GLN A 79 -7.08 9.80 9.02
C GLN A 79 -5.57 9.63 8.76
N ILE A 80 -5.19 8.43 8.28
CA ILE A 80 -3.76 8.10 8.12
C ILE A 80 -3.16 8.92 7.00
N PHE A 81 -3.95 9.19 5.97
CA PHE A 81 -3.67 10.21 4.97
C PHE A 81 -4.29 11.51 5.48
N ALA A 82 -3.46 12.54 5.66
CA ALA A 82 -3.96 13.87 5.92
C ALA A 82 -4.74 14.34 4.67
N ASP A 83 -6.04 14.61 4.85
CA ASP A 83 -6.88 15.30 3.87
C ASP A 83 -6.44 16.77 3.73
#